data_AF-A0A1S1QJ47-F1
#
_entry.id   AF-A0A1S1QJ47-F1
#
_cell.length_a   1.000
_cell.length_b   1.000
_cell.length_c   1.000
_cell.angle_alpha   90.00
_cell.angle_beta   90.00
_cell.angle_gamma   90.00
#
_symmetry.space_group_name_H-M   'P 1'
#
loop_
_entity.id
_entity.type
_entity.pdbx_description
1 polymer ?
#
loop_
_entity_poly.entity_id
_entity_poly.type
_entity_poly.pdbx_seq_one_letter_code
_entity_poly.pdbx_strand_id
1 'polypeptide(L)'
;MTDTLSPPVATPARPHGRSTFGWLLRAEWTKFRTLRGWVLALLIGAALIDVIGLFAVHSTISCEQGSGRDCYQPLPTGPGGQAVTDSFYFVRQPLAGDGGITVRMTALTGQYSAPPTAPASPGQQADEVDATQPWSKAGIIIKASTTPGSAYAAMTATGGHGTRMQWNYTHDAAGLPGEVAAASPHWLRLTRTGDTVTGYDSADGVTWTKVATAHLAGLPATVQVGLFATSPGVLVVTESFGGSSAIGTSSTATGTFDHVSLSGATPGTDWTGQAIAGDRDGAGTGDGAGAGIGAGTPRAGPGGDQRGSYERAGDQITVTGAGDIAPAVPGMSSSPAPTAAVEDHLAGVFLGLITLVVVAAMFATAEYRRGLVRVTLAAMPNRGRVLAAKAVVIGAATFAAALVAVAIAVLMGTRISRDEGSYVLPVSGPTEVRVIVGTALLVAVCAVLALAVGVILRRGAGAVAAVVVGIVLPYLLGVVPALPVEAREWVLRVTPAAGFAIEQSIPRYAQVTAEYSPPAYFPLSPWAGFAVLCGYAVAALAVAYVLLRRRDA
;
A
#
# COMPACT_ATOMS: atom_id res chain seq x y z
N MET A 1 81.54 -32.42 -44.67
CA MET A 1 80.69 -31.27 -45.06
C MET A 1 79.52 -31.23 -44.11
N THR A 2 79.60 -30.32 -43.14
CA THR A 2 78.60 -30.05 -42.12
C THR A 2 77.70 -28.94 -42.64
N ASP A 3 76.41 -29.23 -42.85
CA ASP A 3 75.40 -28.23 -43.20
C ASP A 3 74.91 -27.52 -41.93
N THR A 4 75.19 -26.22 -41.86
CA THR A 4 74.69 -25.30 -40.83
C THR A 4 73.33 -24.74 -41.25
N LEU A 5 72.26 -25.19 -40.59
CA LEU A 5 70.93 -24.58 -40.65
C LEU A 5 70.86 -23.35 -39.74
N SER A 6 70.56 -22.19 -40.32
CA SER A 6 70.29 -20.95 -39.58
C SER A 6 68.92 -20.97 -38.90
N PRO A 7 68.75 -20.42 -37.67
CA PRO A 7 67.45 -20.35 -37.01
C PRO A 7 66.56 -19.25 -37.62
N PRO A 8 65.23 -19.42 -37.62
CA PRO A 8 64.31 -18.41 -38.15
C PRO A 8 64.24 -17.18 -37.24
N VAL A 9 64.22 -16.00 -37.87
CA VAL A 9 64.06 -14.69 -37.23
C VAL A 9 62.69 -14.62 -36.53
N ALA A 10 62.71 -14.41 -35.21
CA ALA A 10 61.49 -14.15 -34.44
C ALA A 10 60.93 -12.76 -34.78
N THR A 11 59.76 -12.71 -35.39
CA THR A 11 58.97 -11.47 -35.54
C THR A 11 58.57 -10.93 -34.16
N PRO A 12 58.73 -9.62 -33.88
CA PRO A 12 58.32 -9.04 -32.61
C PRO A 12 56.79 -9.12 -32.46
N ALA A 13 56.35 -9.70 -31.34
CA ALA A 13 54.95 -9.76 -30.97
C ALA A 13 54.34 -8.34 -30.93
N ARG A 14 53.27 -8.12 -31.71
CA ARG A 14 52.51 -6.87 -31.68
C ARG A 14 52.00 -6.61 -30.26
N PRO A 15 52.10 -5.37 -29.75
CA PRO A 15 51.57 -5.02 -28.43
C PRO A 15 50.07 -5.28 -28.42
N HIS A 16 49.61 -6.16 -27.53
CA HIS A 16 48.20 -6.46 -27.35
C HIS A 16 47.46 -5.17 -26.95
N GLY A 17 46.48 -4.78 -27.77
CA GLY A 17 45.62 -3.63 -27.52
C GLY A 17 45.00 -3.72 -26.13
N ARG A 18 45.08 -2.62 -25.38
CA ARG A 18 44.48 -2.49 -24.04
C ARG A 18 43.02 -2.94 -24.10
N SER A 19 42.67 -4.05 -23.44
CA SER A 19 41.29 -4.53 -23.39
C SER A 19 40.39 -3.46 -22.77
N THR A 20 39.47 -2.94 -23.59
CA THR A 20 38.52 -1.91 -23.16
C THR A 20 37.41 -2.57 -22.34
N PHE A 21 36.86 -1.88 -21.34
CA PHE A 21 35.80 -2.42 -20.48
C PHE A 21 34.59 -2.97 -21.27
N GLY A 22 34.23 -2.33 -22.39
CA GLY A 22 33.17 -2.84 -23.28
C GLY A 22 33.46 -4.20 -23.90
N TRP A 23 34.73 -4.55 -24.17
CA TRP A 23 35.10 -5.89 -24.64
C TRP A 23 34.88 -6.93 -23.54
N LEU A 24 35.17 -6.58 -22.28
CA LEU A 24 34.91 -7.44 -21.12
C LEU A 24 33.43 -7.69 -20.91
N LEU A 25 32.62 -6.63 -21.02
CA LEU A 25 31.19 -6.74 -20.92
C LEU A 25 30.63 -7.69 -21.98
N ARG A 26 31.08 -7.57 -23.24
CA ARG A 26 30.69 -8.49 -24.32
C ARG A 26 31.15 -9.93 -24.08
N ALA A 27 32.37 -10.13 -23.58
CA ALA A 27 32.89 -11.45 -23.28
C ALA A 27 32.08 -12.15 -22.18
N GLU A 28 31.83 -11.45 -21.06
CA GLU A 28 31.01 -11.96 -19.96
C GLU A 28 29.56 -12.21 -20.38
N TRP A 29 28.96 -11.30 -21.17
CA TRP A 29 27.63 -11.50 -21.74
C TRP A 29 27.56 -12.75 -22.63
N THR A 30 28.55 -12.95 -23.49
CA THR A 30 28.62 -14.13 -24.39
C THR A 30 28.73 -15.42 -23.57
N LYS A 31 29.52 -15.42 -22.50
CA LYS A 31 29.64 -16.56 -21.58
C LYS A 31 28.32 -16.86 -20.88
N PHE A 32 27.65 -15.83 -20.39
CA PHE A 32 26.37 -15.96 -19.71
C PHE A 32 25.31 -16.56 -20.65
N ARG A 33 25.19 -16.03 -21.88
CA ARG A 33 24.21 -16.46 -22.88
C ARG A 33 24.46 -17.86 -23.45
N THR A 34 25.72 -18.25 -23.64
CA THR A 34 26.06 -19.56 -24.25
C THR A 34 25.80 -20.74 -23.33
N LEU A 35 25.85 -20.53 -22.02
CA LEU A 35 25.56 -21.55 -21.02
C LEU A 35 24.04 -21.64 -20.80
N ARG A 36 23.41 -22.60 -21.50
CA ARG A 36 21.96 -22.86 -21.48
C ARG A 36 21.35 -22.92 -20.08
N GLY A 37 22.09 -23.45 -19.09
CA GLY A 37 21.64 -23.55 -17.71
C GLY A 37 21.35 -22.20 -17.04
N TRP A 38 22.11 -21.15 -17.34
CA TRP A 38 21.86 -19.81 -16.77
C TRP A 38 20.63 -19.16 -17.38
N VAL A 39 20.50 -19.24 -18.70
CA VAL A 39 19.35 -18.68 -19.43
C VAL A 39 18.07 -19.39 -19.01
N LEU A 40 18.09 -20.72 -18.93
CA LEU A 40 16.92 -21.49 -18.48
C LEU A 40 16.54 -21.12 -17.04
N ALA A 41 17.51 -20.95 -16.14
CA ALA A 41 17.22 -20.58 -14.76
C ALA A 41 16.71 -19.13 -14.62
N LEU A 42 17.14 -18.19 -15.46
CA LEU A 42 16.51 -16.86 -15.56
C LEU A 42 15.05 -16.96 -16.00
N LEU A 43 14.77 -17.75 -17.03
CA LEU A 43 13.42 -17.96 -17.54
C LEU A 43 12.52 -18.65 -16.52
N ILE A 44 13.04 -19.65 -15.79
CA ILE A 44 12.32 -20.30 -14.69
C ILE A 44 12.05 -19.28 -13.57
N GLY A 45 13.04 -18.46 -13.20
CA GLY A 45 12.85 -17.41 -12.21
C GLY A 45 11.74 -16.44 -12.60
N ALA A 46 11.76 -15.94 -13.84
CA ALA A 46 10.70 -15.08 -14.38
C ALA A 46 9.33 -15.79 -14.41
N ALA A 47 9.28 -17.03 -14.89
CA ALA A 47 8.04 -17.80 -14.92
C ALA A 47 7.48 -18.08 -13.53
N LEU A 48 8.33 -18.26 -12.51
CA LEU A 48 7.88 -18.40 -11.12
C LEU A 48 7.26 -17.10 -10.59
N ILE A 49 7.78 -15.94 -10.98
CA ILE A 49 7.16 -14.64 -10.64
C ILE A 49 5.74 -14.60 -11.19
N ASP A 50 5.57 -14.92 -12.47
CA ASP A 50 4.27 -14.86 -13.14
C ASP A 50 3.30 -15.94 -12.63
N VAL A 51 3.72 -17.21 -12.59
CA VAL A 51 2.84 -18.33 -12.20
C VAL A 51 2.33 -18.15 -10.78
N ILE A 52 3.21 -17.80 -9.84
CA ILE A 52 2.81 -17.64 -8.44
C ILE A 52 2.08 -16.32 -8.23
N GLY A 53 2.52 -15.23 -8.87
CA GLY A 53 1.86 -13.93 -8.78
C GLY A 53 0.42 -13.98 -9.31
N LEU A 54 0.20 -14.59 -10.46
CA LEU A 54 -1.15 -14.73 -11.04
C LEU A 54 -2.01 -15.74 -10.28
N PHE A 55 -1.42 -16.83 -9.78
CA PHE A 55 -2.16 -17.80 -8.96
C PHE A 55 -2.59 -17.21 -7.61
N ALA A 56 -1.74 -16.38 -6.98
CA ALA A 56 -2.02 -15.80 -5.67
C ALA A 56 -3.24 -14.87 -5.67
N VAL A 57 -3.57 -14.28 -6.82
CA VAL A 57 -4.69 -13.32 -6.94
C VAL A 57 -5.94 -13.96 -7.54
N HIS A 58 -5.84 -15.21 -8.01
CA HIS A 58 -6.98 -15.95 -8.54
C HIS A 58 -7.97 -16.28 -7.41
N SER A 59 -9.10 -15.59 -7.40
CA SER A 59 -10.17 -15.75 -6.41
C SER A 59 -11.53 -15.62 -7.07
N THR A 60 -12.30 -16.71 -7.10
CA THR A 60 -13.67 -16.67 -7.64
C THR A 60 -14.63 -16.15 -6.58
N ILE A 61 -15.08 -14.91 -6.73
CA ILE A 61 -16.14 -14.31 -5.93
C ILE A 61 -17.49 -14.69 -6.54
N SER A 62 -18.40 -15.22 -5.73
CA SER A 62 -19.77 -15.55 -6.13
C SER A 62 -20.78 -14.88 -5.19
N CYS A 63 -21.89 -14.42 -5.75
CA CYS A 63 -22.98 -13.78 -5.02
C CYS A 63 -24.32 -14.22 -5.62
N GLU A 64 -25.42 -13.87 -4.96
CA GLU A 64 -26.76 -14.25 -5.40
C GLU A 64 -27.12 -13.69 -6.79
N GLN A 65 -26.53 -12.56 -7.17
CA GLN A 65 -26.76 -11.89 -8.45
C GLN A 65 -25.82 -12.35 -9.59
N GLY A 66 -24.82 -13.18 -9.32
CA GLY A 66 -23.84 -13.60 -10.33
C GLY A 66 -22.47 -13.97 -9.77
N SER A 67 -21.42 -13.66 -10.53
CA SER A 67 -20.03 -13.91 -10.14
C SER A 67 -19.12 -12.79 -10.57
N GLY A 68 -18.00 -12.63 -9.87
CA GLY A 68 -16.99 -11.62 -10.17
C GLY A 68 -17.53 -10.20 -10.08
N ARG A 69 -17.42 -9.45 -11.19
CA ARG A 69 -17.84 -8.03 -11.27
C ARG A 69 -19.30 -7.77 -10.97
N ASP A 70 -20.16 -8.77 -11.13
CA ASP A 70 -21.60 -8.61 -10.89
C ASP A 70 -21.93 -8.50 -9.40
N CYS A 71 -20.99 -8.89 -8.52
CA CYS A 71 -21.21 -8.91 -7.08
C CYS A 71 -21.00 -7.57 -6.38
N TYR A 72 -20.23 -6.66 -6.98
CA TYR A 72 -19.85 -5.41 -6.33
C TYR A 72 -19.83 -4.24 -7.30
N GLN A 73 -20.43 -3.14 -6.87
CA GLN A 73 -20.29 -1.86 -7.56
C GLN A 73 -18.89 -1.28 -7.32
N PRO A 74 -18.31 -0.57 -8.31
CA PRO A 74 -17.01 0.05 -8.15
C PRO A 74 -17.03 1.13 -7.06
N LEU A 75 -15.92 1.24 -6.33
CA LEU A 75 -15.73 2.30 -5.34
C LEU A 75 -15.82 3.68 -6.01
N PRO A 76 -16.44 4.68 -5.36
CA PRO A 76 -16.45 6.04 -5.87
C PRO A 76 -15.02 6.59 -5.92
N THR A 77 -14.78 7.45 -6.92
CA THR A 77 -13.49 8.10 -7.12
C THR A 77 -13.57 9.53 -6.59
N GLY A 78 -12.63 9.89 -5.70
CA GLY A 78 -12.51 11.24 -5.17
C GLY A 78 -11.93 12.23 -6.20
N PRO A 79 -11.90 13.54 -5.88
CA PRO A 79 -11.46 14.57 -6.81
C PRO A 79 -9.99 14.47 -7.25
N GLY A 80 -9.16 13.78 -6.47
CA GLY A 80 -7.75 13.52 -6.81
C GLY A 80 -7.52 12.23 -7.61
N GLY A 81 -8.58 11.52 -8.02
CA GLY A 81 -8.49 10.27 -8.76
C GLY A 81 -8.27 9.02 -7.90
N GLN A 82 -8.17 9.16 -6.58
CA GLN A 82 -8.09 8.04 -5.65
C GLN A 82 -9.47 7.40 -5.41
N ALA A 83 -9.51 6.11 -5.12
CA ALA A 83 -10.72 5.47 -4.62
C ALA A 83 -11.00 5.91 -3.18
N VAL A 84 -12.28 6.09 -2.84
CA VAL A 84 -12.70 6.61 -1.54
C VAL A 84 -13.90 5.82 -1.00
N THR A 85 -14.02 5.79 0.32
CA THR A 85 -15.27 5.45 1.01
C THR A 85 -15.99 6.76 1.27
N ASP A 86 -17.21 6.89 0.75
CA ASP A 86 -18.07 8.07 0.94
C ASP A 86 -19.46 7.62 1.36
N SER A 87 -19.54 7.11 2.59
CA SER A 87 -20.76 6.60 3.20
C SER A 87 -20.98 7.25 4.57
N PHE A 88 -22.03 8.05 4.69
CA PHE A 88 -22.36 8.77 5.92
C PHE A 88 -23.80 9.26 5.89
N TYR A 89 -24.36 9.66 7.03
CA TYR A 89 -25.67 10.31 7.06
C TYR A 89 -25.53 11.83 6.98
N PHE A 90 -26.22 12.46 6.03
CA PHE A 90 -26.07 13.88 5.71
C PHE A 90 -27.39 14.65 5.87
N VAL A 91 -27.41 15.59 6.81
CA VAL A 91 -28.52 16.53 7.04
C VAL A 91 -28.13 17.88 6.47
N ARG A 92 -28.79 18.29 5.38
CA ARG A 92 -28.25 19.34 4.49
C ARG A 92 -29.27 20.39 4.06
N GLN A 93 -28.72 21.51 3.61
CA GLN A 93 -29.39 22.57 2.85
C GLN A 93 -28.51 23.02 1.66
N PRO A 94 -29.11 23.54 0.58
CA PRO A 94 -28.36 24.17 -0.50
C PRO A 94 -27.75 25.50 -0.04
N LEU A 95 -26.49 25.75 -0.40
CA LEU A 95 -25.79 27.02 -0.21
C LEU A 95 -25.37 27.58 -1.56
N ALA A 96 -25.98 28.70 -1.97
CA ALA A 96 -25.68 29.39 -3.21
C ALA A 96 -24.59 30.45 -2.99
N GLY A 97 -23.46 30.32 -3.70
CA GLY A 97 -22.34 31.23 -3.59
C GLY A 97 -21.58 31.10 -2.27
N ASP A 98 -21.18 32.26 -1.73
CA ASP A 98 -20.39 32.39 -0.52
C ASP A 98 -21.26 32.30 0.74
N GLY A 99 -20.69 31.82 1.83
CA GLY A 99 -21.42 31.66 3.08
C GLY A 99 -20.72 30.70 4.02
N GLY A 100 -21.47 30.06 4.90
CA GLY A 100 -20.87 29.20 5.91
C GLY A 100 -21.87 28.67 6.93
N ILE A 101 -21.39 27.76 7.75
CA ILE A 101 -22.13 27.12 8.83
C ILE A 101 -21.32 27.21 10.12
N THR A 102 -21.99 27.56 11.21
CA THR A 102 -21.43 27.57 12.56
C THR A 102 -22.36 26.78 13.47
N VAL A 103 -21.80 25.90 14.29
CA VAL A 103 -22.55 25.06 15.23
C VAL A 103 -21.80 24.93 16.55
N ARG A 104 -22.52 24.63 17.63
CA ARG A 104 -21.94 24.07 18.84
C ARG A 104 -22.30 22.60 18.92
N MET A 105 -21.28 21.76 19.07
CA MET A 105 -21.44 20.33 19.26
C MET A 105 -21.30 20.00 20.74
N THR A 106 -22.28 19.29 21.30
CA THR A 106 -22.39 19.02 22.73
C THR A 106 -22.18 17.55 23.09
N ALA A 107 -22.26 16.63 22.13
CA ALA A 107 -21.89 15.24 22.35
C ALA A 107 -21.49 14.54 21.05
N LEU A 108 -20.55 13.60 21.18
CA LEU A 108 -20.30 12.54 20.20
C LEU A 108 -20.39 11.19 20.93
N THR A 109 -21.39 10.39 20.61
CA THR A 109 -21.54 9.02 21.13
C THR A 109 -21.47 8.01 20.00
N GLY A 110 -21.25 6.74 20.31
CA GLY A 110 -21.17 5.69 19.31
C GLY A 110 -21.59 4.35 19.87
N GLN A 111 -21.99 3.45 18.97
CA GLN A 111 -22.37 2.08 19.28
C GLN A 111 -21.71 1.15 18.27
N TYR A 112 -21.31 -0.05 18.70
CA TYR A 112 -20.86 -1.09 17.79
C TYR A 112 -21.16 -2.47 18.33
N SER A 113 -21.28 -3.44 17.42
CA SER A 113 -21.42 -4.85 17.80
C SER A 113 -20.04 -5.42 18.10
N ALA A 114 -19.85 -5.95 19.32
CA ALA A 114 -18.62 -6.62 19.69
C ALA A 114 -18.37 -7.83 18.78
N PRO A 115 -17.12 -8.09 18.40
CA PRO A 115 -16.78 -9.31 17.69
C PRO A 115 -17.06 -10.53 18.59
N PRO A 116 -17.57 -11.64 18.02
CA PRO A 116 -17.86 -12.83 18.80
C PRO A 116 -16.56 -13.40 19.40
N THR A 117 -16.58 -13.70 20.70
CA THR A 117 -15.43 -14.28 21.44
C THR A 117 -15.33 -15.80 21.33
N ALA A 118 -16.35 -16.45 20.75
CA ALA A 118 -16.44 -17.88 20.47
C ALA A 118 -17.33 -18.13 19.23
N PRO A 119 -17.31 -19.32 18.59
CA PRO A 119 -18.24 -19.64 17.50
C PRO A 119 -19.68 -19.42 17.97
N ALA A 120 -20.39 -18.48 17.32
CA ALA A 120 -21.74 -18.12 17.72
C ALA A 120 -22.67 -19.32 17.58
N SER A 121 -23.43 -19.62 18.64
CA SER A 121 -24.53 -20.58 18.52
C SER A 121 -25.62 -19.97 17.61
N PRO A 122 -26.33 -20.78 16.80
CA PRO A 122 -27.41 -20.25 15.96
C PRO A 122 -28.43 -19.46 16.80
N GLY A 123 -28.58 -18.17 16.51
CA GLY A 123 -29.51 -17.27 17.22
C GLY A 123 -28.90 -16.40 18.33
N GLN A 124 -27.60 -16.49 18.61
CA GLN A 124 -26.95 -15.60 19.57
C GLN A 124 -26.76 -14.18 18.98
N GLN A 125 -27.31 -13.18 19.66
CA GLN A 125 -27.18 -11.77 19.30
C GLN A 125 -25.79 -11.26 19.72
N ALA A 126 -25.14 -10.46 18.88
CA ALA A 126 -23.84 -9.88 19.21
C ALA A 126 -23.99 -8.89 20.38
N ASP A 127 -23.05 -8.92 21.33
CA ASP A 127 -23.04 -7.96 22.45
C ASP A 127 -22.85 -6.55 21.88
N GLU A 128 -23.76 -5.64 22.20
CA GLU A 128 -23.68 -4.24 21.77
C GLU A 128 -22.85 -3.44 22.78
N VAL A 129 -21.92 -2.62 22.29
CA VAL A 129 -21.01 -1.82 23.09
C VAL A 129 -21.24 -0.34 22.82
N ASP A 130 -21.56 0.41 23.89
CA ASP A 130 -21.69 1.86 23.87
C ASP A 130 -20.31 2.51 23.94
N ALA A 131 -19.64 2.61 22.80
CA ALA A 131 -18.39 3.35 22.66
C ALA A 131 -18.18 3.84 21.23
N THR A 132 -17.47 4.95 21.10
CA THR A 132 -17.03 5.48 19.81
C THR A 132 -15.82 4.71 19.29
N GLN A 133 -15.74 4.57 17.97
CA GLN A 133 -14.49 4.21 17.33
C GLN A 133 -13.55 5.42 17.30
N PRO A 134 -12.22 5.24 17.30
CA PRO A 134 -11.29 6.38 17.30
C PRO A 134 -11.55 7.41 16.19
N TRP A 135 -12.01 6.91 15.03
CA TRP A 135 -12.38 7.70 13.86
C TRP A 135 -13.90 7.71 13.58
N SER A 136 -14.75 7.45 14.58
CA SER A 136 -16.14 7.92 14.54
C SER A 136 -16.15 9.43 14.36
N LYS A 137 -16.96 9.97 13.45
CA LYS A 137 -16.95 11.37 13.03
C LYS A 137 -18.35 11.93 13.09
N ALA A 138 -18.52 13.10 13.71
CA ALA A 138 -19.68 13.95 13.48
C ALA A 138 -19.25 15.42 13.41
N GLY A 139 -20.01 16.24 12.69
CA GLY A 139 -19.67 17.64 12.53
C GLY A 139 -20.41 18.34 11.41
N ILE A 140 -19.76 19.34 10.83
CA ILE A 140 -20.27 20.16 9.73
C ILE A 140 -19.49 19.89 8.46
N ILE A 141 -20.17 19.94 7.31
CA ILE A 141 -19.59 19.66 6.01
C ILE A 141 -20.14 20.61 4.94
N ILE A 142 -19.26 21.05 4.04
CA ILE A 142 -19.60 21.66 2.75
C ILE A 142 -19.16 20.68 1.67
N LYS A 143 -20.10 20.18 0.87
CA LYS A 143 -19.88 19.16 -0.15
C LYS A 143 -20.46 19.62 -1.49
N ALA A 144 -19.73 19.36 -2.58
CA ALA A 144 -20.10 19.78 -3.93
C ALA A 144 -21.48 19.23 -4.35
N SER A 145 -21.81 17.99 -3.98
CA SER A 145 -23.10 17.36 -4.28
C SER A 145 -23.40 16.20 -3.33
N THR A 146 -24.55 15.55 -3.48
CA THR A 146 -24.84 14.28 -2.80
C THR A 146 -24.27 13.06 -3.52
N THR A 147 -23.60 13.25 -4.67
CA THR A 147 -22.96 12.14 -5.39
C THR A 147 -21.74 11.65 -4.60
N PRO A 148 -21.63 10.32 -4.33
CA PRO A 148 -20.47 9.74 -3.69
C PRO A 148 -19.15 10.08 -4.42
N GLY A 149 -18.11 10.41 -3.67
CA GLY A 149 -16.80 10.83 -4.19
C GLY A 149 -16.69 12.32 -4.54
N SER A 150 -17.78 13.09 -4.45
CA SER A 150 -17.73 14.52 -4.74
C SER A 150 -16.93 15.31 -3.70
N ALA A 151 -16.25 16.37 -4.16
CA ALA A 151 -15.37 17.21 -3.34
C ALA A 151 -16.07 17.74 -2.09
N TYR A 152 -15.35 17.79 -0.98
CA TYR A 152 -15.87 18.29 0.29
C TYR A 152 -14.78 18.87 1.17
N ALA A 153 -15.19 19.72 2.12
CA ALA A 153 -14.44 20.07 3.30
C ALA A 153 -15.34 19.98 4.52
N ALA A 154 -14.85 19.36 5.59
CA ALA A 154 -15.57 19.12 6.83
C ALA A 154 -14.76 19.58 8.04
N MET A 155 -15.43 20.17 9.02
CA MET A 155 -14.95 20.27 10.40
C MET A 155 -15.67 19.20 11.20
N THR A 156 -14.93 18.30 11.83
CA THR A 156 -15.48 17.14 12.52
C THR A 156 -14.86 16.97 13.89
N ALA A 157 -15.65 16.61 14.88
CA ALA A 157 -15.15 15.96 16.10
C ALA A 157 -15.01 14.46 15.85
N THR A 158 -13.95 13.86 16.38
CA THR A 158 -13.71 12.43 16.26
C THR A 158 -13.75 11.73 17.62
N GLY A 159 -14.00 10.42 17.61
CA GLY A 159 -14.13 9.62 18.83
C GLY A 159 -12.86 9.60 19.70
N GLY A 160 -11.66 9.73 19.12
CA GLY A 160 -10.39 9.68 19.86
C GLY A 160 -9.29 10.62 19.39
N HIS A 161 -9.55 11.52 18.44
CA HIS A 161 -8.52 12.39 17.83
C HIS A 161 -8.87 13.88 17.82
N GLY A 162 -9.78 14.29 18.70
CA GLY A 162 -10.22 15.68 18.86
C GLY A 162 -11.00 16.18 17.65
N THR A 163 -10.94 17.48 17.40
CA THR A 163 -11.49 18.08 16.18
C THR A 163 -10.48 18.02 15.04
N ARG A 164 -11.00 17.86 13.83
CA ARG A 164 -10.23 17.75 12.58
C ARG A 164 -10.89 18.55 11.49
N MET A 165 -10.06 19.18 10.65
CA MET A 165 -10.50 19.59 9.32
C MET A 165 -10.07 18.54 8.30
N GLN A 166 -11.03 17.93 7.62
CA GLN A 166 -10.77 16.94 6.57
C GLN A 166 -11.36 17.39 5.25
N TRP A 167 -10.62 17.23 4.15
CA TRP A 167 -11.11 17.60 2.83
C TRP A 167 -10.58 16.69 1.74
N ASN A 168 -11.39 16.53 0.68
CA ASN A 168 -11.10 15.66 -0.47
C ASN A 168 -10.54 14.28 -0.07
N TYR A 169 -11.03 13.75 1.05
CA TYR A 169 -10.73 12.43 1.63
C TYR A 169 -9.29 12.27 2.16
N THR A 170 -8.29 12.73 1.41
CA THR A 170 -6.88 12.44 1.67
C THR A 170 -6.21 13.42 2.63
N HIS A 171 -6.80 14.59 2.86
CA HIS A 171 -6.20 15.62 3.70
C HIS A 171 -6.85 15.70 5.08
N ASP A 172 -6.02 15.90 6.10
CA ASP A 172 -6.40 16.03 7.51
C ASP A 172 -5.55 17.12 8.17
N ALA A 173 -6.17 17.94 9.02
CA ALA A 173 -5.50 18.90 9.87
C ALA A 173 -6.08 18.85 11.28
N ALA A 174 -5.20 18.80 12.29
CA ALA A 174 -5.57 18.75 13.70
C ALA A 174 -6.08 20.11 14.21
N GLY A 175 -7.22 20.09 14.89
CA GLY A 175 -7.78 21.22 15.64
C GLY A 175 -7.66 21.02 17.15
N LEU A 176 -8.66 21.48 17.89
CA LEU A 176 -8.80 21.32 19.34
C LEU A 176 -8.71 19.85 19.77
N PRO A 177 -7.90 19.52 20.79
CA PRO A 177 -7.86 18.19 21.38
C PRO A 177 -9.04 17.94 22.31
N GLY A 178 -9.22 16.69 22.74
CA GLY A 178 -10.22 16.30 23.72
C GLY A 178 -11.54 15.83 23.10
N GLU A 179 -12.33 15.13 23.91
CA GLU A 179 -13.63 14.60 23.52
C GLU A 179 -14.73 15.67 23.64
N VAL A 180 -15.72 15.58 22.77
CA VAL A 180 -16.89 16.45 22.81
C VAL A 180 -17.91 15.86 23.79
N ALA A 181 -18.17 16.61 24.86
CA ALA A 181 -19.16 16.26 25.86
C ALA A 181 -19.92 17.51 26.31
N ALA A 182 -21.05 17.33 27.00
CA ALA A 182 -21.88 18.47 27.41
C ALA A 182 -21.14 19.46 28.33
N ALA A 183 -20.17 18.97 29.11
CA ALA A 183 -19.31 19.78 29.97
C ALA A 183 -18.15 20.47 29.22
N SER A 184 -17.79 19.98 28.02
CA SER A 184 -16.71 20.47 27.17
C SER A 184 -17.16 20.49 25.70
N PRO A 185 -18.14 21.36 25.35
CA PRO A 185 -18.64 21.43 23.99
C PRO A 185 -17.58 22.04 23.07
N HIS A 186 -17.59 21.65 21.79
CA HIS A 186 -16.74 22.24 20.77
C HIS A 186 -17.58 22.99 19.75
N TRP A 187 -17.21 24.23 19.49
CA TRP A 187 -17.78 25.04 18.42
C TRP A 187 -17.02 24.80 17.12
N LEU A 188 -17.76 24.57 16.05
CA LEU A 188 -17.21 24.29 14.72
C LEU A 188 -17.75 25.31 13.73
N ARG A 189 -16.89 25.78 12.82
CA ARG A 189 -17.29 26.70 11.75
C ARG A 189 -16.59 26.40 10.44
N LEU A 190 -17.36 26.43 9.36
CA LEU A 190 -16.88 26.41 7.98
C LEU A 190 -17.33 27.67 7.27
N THR A 191 -16.42 28.30 6.55
CA THR A 191 -16.69 29.46 5.69
C THR A 191 -16.24 29.17 4.28
N ARG A 192 -17.05 29.53 3.30
CA ARG A 192 -16.81 29.35 1.88
C ARG A 192 -16.70 30.72 1.21
N THR A 193 -15.67 30.87 0.38
CA THR A 193 -15.49 31.98 -0.55
C THR A 193 -15.02 31.43 -1.90
N GLY A 194 -15.91 31.41 -2.90
CA GLY A 194 -15.71 30.74 -4.17
C GLY A 194 -15.41 29.24 -3.99
N ASP A 195 -14.23 28.83 -4.44
CA ASP A 195 -13.73 27.44 -4.33
C ASP A 195 -12.95 27.19 -3.02
N THR A 196 -12.81 28.21 -2.17
CA THR A 196 -12.02 28.12 -0.94
C THR A 196 -12.93 27.91 0.25
N VAL A 197 -12.65 26.89 1.06
CA VAL A 197 -13.32 26.61 2.32
C VAL A 197 -12.34 26.69 3.48
N THR A 198 -12.62 27.50 4.49
CA THR A 198 -11.79 27.64 5.70
C THR A 198 -12.53 27.12 6.91
N GLY A 199 -11.88 26.24 7.67
CA GLY A 199 -12.39 25.64 8.89
C GLY A 199 -11.80 26.28 10.15
N TYR A 200 -12.66 26.45 11.14
CA TYR A 200 -12.33 26.99 12.44
C TYR A 200 -12.96 26.16 13.54
N ASP A 201 -12.31 26.15 14.70
CA ASP A 201 -12.84 25.60 15.93
C ASP A 201 -12.72 26.60 17.08
N SER A 202 -13.48 26.35 18.14
CA SER A 202 -13.48 27.17 19.35
C SER A 202 -14.01 26.37 20.55
N ALA A 203 -13.42 26.57 21.72
CA ALA A 203 -13.90 25.97 22.96
C ALA A 203 -15.03 26.79 23.63
N ASP A 204 -15.12 28.09 23.32
CA ASP A 204 -16.01 29.04 23.98
C ASP A 204 -17.05 29.68 23.04
N GLY A 205 -16.91 29.50 21.71
CA GLY A 205 -17.75 30.11 20.69
C GLY A 205 -17.40 31.56 20.37
N VAL A 206 -16.41 32.14 21.07
CA VAL A 206 -16.02 33.55 20.98
C VAL A 206 -14.62 33.68 20.38
N THR A 207 -13.65 32.91 20.90
CA THR A 207 -12.27 32.88 20.44
C THR A 207 -12.10 31.75 19.44
N TRP A 208 -11.83 32.10 18.19
CA TRP A 208 -11.78 31.14 17.10
C TRP A 208 -10.37 30.93 16.58
N THR A 209 -9.98 29.68 16.44
CA THR A 209 -8.70 29.29 15.84
C THR A 209 -8.94 28.77 14.44
N LYS A 210 -8.11 29.21 13.48
CA LYS A 210 -8.14 28.66 12.13
C LYS A 210 -7.44 27.30 12.14
N VAL A 211 -8.13 26.24 11.72
CA VAL A 211 -7.56 24.90 11.63
C VAL A 211 -6.85 24.72 10.29
N ALA A 212 -7.57 24.90 9.18
CA ALA A 212 -6.98 24.86 7.83
C ALA A 212 -7.82 25.63 6.81
N THR A 213 -7.24 25.82 5.63
CA THR A 213 -7.91 26.36 4.44
C THR A 213 -7.75 25.34 3.32
N ALA A 214 -8.87 24.89 2.75
CA ALA A 214 -8.94 23.95 1.64
C ALA A 214 -9.36 24.67 0.35
N HIS A 215 -8.64 24.42 -0.74
CA HIS A 215 -9.05 24.87 -2.08
C HIS A 215 -9.65 23.68 -2.83
N LEU A 216 -10.95 23.74 -3.10
CA LEU A 216 -11.73 22.70 -3.76
C LEU A 216 -11.97 23.12 -5.21
N ALA A 217 -11.04 22.79 -6.10
CA ALA A 217 -11.09 23.24 -7.50
C ALA A 217 -12.40 22.84 -8.20
N GLY A 218 -13.07 23.82 -8.82
CA GLY A 218 -14.29 23.58 -9.60
C GLY A 218 -15.53 23.35 -8.74
N LEU A 219 -15.61 23.98 -7.56
CA LEU A 219 -16.75 23.85 -6.69
C LEU A 219 -18.00 24.48 -7.35
N PRO A 220 -19.16 23.79 -7.42
CA PRO A 220 -20.32 24.32 -8.11
C PRO A 220 -20.86 25.58 -7.42
N ALA A 221 -21.53 26.46 -8.17
CA ALA A 221 -22.11 27.69 -7.62
C ALA A 221 -23.04 27.41 -6.42
N THR A 222 -23.83 26.35 -6.50
CA THR A 222 -24.63 25.83 -5.39
C THR A 222 -24.03 24.53 -4.87
N VAL A 223 -23.68 24.51 -3.58
CA VAL A 223 -23.17 23.32 -2.86
C VAL A 223 -24.19 22.85 -1.83
N GLN A 224 -23.93 21.70 -1.22
CA GLN A 224 -24.67 21.22 -0.05
C GLN A 224 -23.87 21.55 1.21
N VAL A 225 -24.51 22.18 2.20
CA VAL A 225 -23.94 22.47 3.51
C VAL A 225 -24.78 21.84 4.60
N GLY A 226 -24.17 21.35 5.67
CA GLY A 226 -24.95 20.84 6.80
C GLY A 226 -24.18 20.03 7.82
N LEU A 227 -24.93 19.21 8.55
CA LEU A 227 -24.47 18.33 9.61
C LEU A 227 -24.29 16.91 9.08
N PHE A 228 -23.32 16.18 9.60
CA PHE A 228 -23.14 14.77 9.25
C PHE A 228 -22.66 13.93 10.42
N ALA A 229 -22.90 12.62 10.32
CA ALA A 229 -22.36 11.61 11.22
C ALA A 229 -21.98 10.34 10.46
N THR A 230 -20.90 9.69 10.89
CA THR A 230 -20.41 8.43 10.33
C THR A 230 -19.48 7.70 11.30
N SER A 231 -19.38 6.38 11.20
CA SER A 231 -18.51 5.59 12.07
C SER A 231 -17.93 4.41 11.31
N PRO A 232 -16.59 4.34 11.18
CA PRO A 232 -15.95 3.21 10.50
C PRO A 232 -16.28 1.91 11.26
N GLY A 233 -16.37 0.82 10.51
CA GLY A 233 -16.59 -0.50 11.10
C GLY A 233 -15.44 -0.89 12.03
N VAL A 234 -15.74 -1.76 12.99
CA VAL A 234 -14.72 -2.34 13.87
C VAL A 234 -14.02 -3.45 13.10
N LEU A 235 -12.70 -3.43 13.08
CA LEU A 235 -11.90 -4.50 12.52
C LEU A 235 -11.10 -5.16 13.63
N VAL A 236 -11.31 -6.46 13.82
CA VAL A 236 -10.48 -7.27 14.72
C VAL A 236 -9.66 -8.22 13.88
N VAL A 237 -8.35 -8.00 13.86
CA VAL A 237 -7.38 -8.88 13.22
C VAL A 237 -6.86 -9.85 14.28
N THR A 238 -7.08 -11.14 14.06
CA THR A 238 -6.49 -12.23 14.83
C THR A 238 -5.34 -12.82 14.02
N GLU A 239 -4.14 -12.62 14.54
CA GLU A 239 -2.91 -13.12 13.93
C GLU A 239 -2.50 -14.47 14.54
N SER A 240 -2.13 -15.43 13.70
CA SER A 240 -1.66 -16.76 14.12
C SER A 240 -0.46 -17.22 13.29
N PHE A 241 0.30 -18.19 13.81
CA PHE A 241 1.40 -18.78 13.05
C PHE A 241 0.85 -19.53 11.82
N GLY A 242 1.05 -18.95 10.63
CA GLY A 242 0.55 -19.48 9.37
C GLY A 242 -0.62 -18.72 8.74
N GLY A 243 -1.13 -17.64 9.36
CA GLY A 243 -2.12 -16.76 8.74
C GLY A 243 -2.76 -15.75 9.69
N SER A 244 -3.31 -14.69 9.11
CA SER A 244 -4.16 -13.70 9.79
C SER A 244 -5.61 -13.90 9.37
N SER A 245 -6.54 -13.81 10.33
CA SER A 245 -7.97 -13.70 10.08
C SER A 245 -8.43 -12.33 10.55
N ALA A 246 -9.40 -11.72 9.87
CA ALA A 246 -10.01 -10.49 10.38
C ALA A 246 -11.53 -10.56 10.32
N ILE A 247 -12.17 -10.05 11.37
CA ILE A 247 -13.62 -9.96 11.49
C ILE A 247 -14.00 -8.49 11.55
N GLY A 248 -14.86 -8.08 10.62
CA GLY A 248 -15.47 -6.76 10.58
C GLY A 248 -16.86 -6.75 11.22
N THR A 249 -17.15 -5.78 12.08
CA THR A 249 -18.51 -5.51 12.59
C THR A 249 -18.93 -4.06 12.33
N SER A 250 -20.24 -3.81 12.30
CA SER A 250 -20.80 -2.47 12.08
C SER A 250 -20.66 -1.58 13.31
N SER A 251 -20.51 -0.27 13.06
CA SER A 251 -20.55 0.77 14.08
C SER A 251 -21.39 1.95 13.60
N THR A 252 -22.00 2.67 14.54
CA THR A 252 -22.71 3.93 14.33
C THR A 252 -22.12 5.01 15.23
N ALA A 253 -22.25 6.27 14.80
CA ALA A 253 -21.92 7.44 15.59
C ALA A 253 -23.09 8.42 15.60
N THR A 254 -23.28 9.07 16.74
CA THR A 254 -24.35 10.03 16.97
C THR A 254 -23.75 11.35 17.44
N GLY A 255 -23.91 12.40 16.64
CA GLY A 255 -23.52 13.76 16.97
C GLY A 255 -24.72 14.59 17.43
N THR A 256 -24.53 15.35 18.49
CA THR A 256 -25.55 16.24 19.05
C THR A 256 -25.12 17.69 18.92
N PHE A 257 -25.98 18.51 18.31
CA PHE A 257 -25.69 19.89 17.93
C PHE A 257 -26.75 20.86 18.44
N ASP A 258 -26.35 22.08 18.76
CA ASP A 258 -27.23 23.23 18.98
C ASP A 258 -26.58 24.51 18.41
N HIS A 259 -27.25 25.66 18.51
CA HIS A 259 -26.78 26.93 17.95
C HIS A 259 -26.42 26.84 16.46
N VAL A 260 -27.19 26.08 15.69
CA VAL A 260 -26.94 25.85 14.26
C VAL A 260 -27.31 27.10 13.48
N SER A 261 -26.30 27.77 12.93
CA SER A 261 -26.47 29.00 12.14
C SER A 261 -25.85 28.86 10.76
N LEU A 262 -26.62 29.29 9.75
CA LEU A 262 -26.20 29.32 8.35
C LEU A 262 -26.11 30.76 7.86
N SER A 263 -25.07 31.04 7.08
CA SER A 263 -24.86 32.32 6.39
C SER A 263 -24.82 32.05 4.88
N GLY A 264 -25.49 32.90 4.09
CA GLY A 264 -25.59 32.74 2.63
C GLY A 264 -26.62 31.70 2.16
N ALA A 265 -27.24 30.93 3.06
CA ALA A 265 -28.31 30.00 2.72
C ALA A 265 -29.65 30.73 2.50
N THR A 266 -30.49 30.21 1.61
CA THR A 266 -31.82 30.77 1.35
C THR A 266 -32.71 30.63 2.59
N PRO A 267 -33.22 31.75 3.16
CA PRO A 267 -34.07 31.70 4.35
C PRO A 267 -35.31 30.82 4.12
N GLY A 268 -35.68 30.01 5.11
CA GLY A 268 -36.89 29.18 5.08
C GLY A 268 -36.75 27.85 4.33
N THR A 269 -35.54 27.46 3.92
CA THR A 269 -35.31 26.10 3.40
C THR A 269 -35.34 25.11 4.55
N ASP A 270 -36.07 24.00 4.41
CA ASP A 270 -36.08 22.93 5.40
C ASP A 270 -34.82 22.06 5.31
N TRP A 271 -34.43 21.46 6.44
CA TRP A 271 -33.35 20.48 6.49
C TRP A 271 -33.78 19.17 5.83
N THR A 272 -32.89 18.60 5.02
CA THR A 272 -33.12 17.30 4.37
C THR A 272 -32.07 16.28 4.82
N GLY A 273 -32.52 15.18 5.43
CA GLY A 273 -31.67 14.06 5.83
C GLY A 273 -31.63 12.97 4.77
N GLN A 274 -30.44 12.47 4.45
CA GLN A 274 -30.27 11.33 3.56
C GLN A 274 -28.99 10.58 3.91
N ALA A 275 -29.01 9.25 3.80
CA ALA A 275 -27.79 8.46 3.74
C ALA A 275 -27.08 8.71 2.41
N ILE A 276 -25.87 9.25 2.46
CA ILE A 276 -24.92 9.19 1.36
C ILE A 276 -24.30 7.80 1.44
N ALA A 277 -24.43 7.03 0.36
CA ALA A 277 -23.83 5.73 0.25
C ALA A 277 -23.38 5.53 -1.20
N GLY A 278 -22.25 4.86 -1.41
CA GLY A 278 -22.16 4.00 -2.59
C GLY A 278 -23.19 2.88 -2.42
N ASP A 279 -23.94 2.55 -3.47
CA ASP A 279 -24.93 1.46 -3.44
C ASP A 279 -24.33 0.22 -2.77
N ARG A 280 -24.91 -0.23 -1.64
CA ARG A 280 -24.56 -1.52 -1.02
C ARG A 280 -25.67 -2.57 -1.21
N ASP A 281 -26.63 -2.30 -2.08
CA ASP A 281 -27.86 -3.10 -2.17
C ASP A 281 -27.67 -4.40 -2.99
N GLY A 282 -26.43 -4.72 -3.37
CA GLY A 282 -26.06 -5.94 -4.12
C GLY A 282 -25.29 -7.00 -3.33
N ALA A 283 -24.89 -6.75 -2.07
CA ALA A 283 -24.24 -7.77 -1.26
C ALA A 283 -25.30 -8.77 -0.75
N GLY A 284 -25.58 -9.77 -1.57
CA GLY A 284 -26.54 -10.84 -1.31
C GLY A 284 -26.30 -11.52 0.04
N THR A 285 -27.40 -11.98 0.61
CA THR A 285 -27.55 -12.75 1.85
C THR A 285 -26.96 -14.17 1.73
N GLY A 286 -25.67 -14.27 1.44
CA GLY A 286 -24.99 -15.55 1.22
C GLY A 286 -24.24 -16.05 2.45
N ASP A 287 -24.80 -17.03 3.15
CA ASP A 287 -24.05 -17.93 4.03
C ASP A 287 -23.04 -18.72 3.18
N GLY A 288 -21.76 -18.30 3.17
CA GLY A 288 -20.74 -18.95 2.34
C GLY A 288 -19.33 -18.75 2.89
N ALA A 289 -18.79 -19.79 3.52
CA ALA A 289 -17.38 -19.90 3.87
C ALA A 289 -16.53 -19.95 2.59
N GLY A 290 -15.91 -18.83 2.23
CA GLY A 290 -14.91 -18.72 1.18
C GLY A 290 -13.92 -17.64 1.56
N ALA A 291 -12.62 -17.93 1.41
CA ALA A 291 -11.52 -17.11 1.90
C ALA A 291 -11.53 -15.68 1.31
N GLY A 292 -12.14 -14.76 2.04
CA GLY A 292 -12.24 -13.33 1.76
C GLY A 292 -12.62 -12.63 3.07
N ILE A 293 -11.93 -11.56 3.38
CA ILE A 293 -11.88 -10.97 4.73
C ILE A 293 -13.20 -10.22 5.02
N GLY A 294 -14.06 -10.88 5.78
CA GLY A 294 -15.14 -10.41 6.65
C GLY A 294 -15.72 -9.00 6.49
N ALA A 295 -16.96 -8.93 6.01
CA ALA A 295 -17.97 -8.03 6.56
C ALA A 295 -19.27 -8.83 6.71
N GLY A 296 -19.62 -9.19 7.94
CA GLY A 296 -20.97 -9.68 8.23
C GLY A 296 -21.95 -8.57 7.85
N THR A 297 -22.90 -8.88 6.97
CA THR A 297 -23.98 -7.95 6.61
C THR A 297 -24.78 -7.58 7.86
N PRO A 298 -25.07 -6.30 8.13
CA PRO A 298 -26.13 -5.95 9.06
C PRO A 298 -27.42 -6.60 8.56
N ARG A 299 -28.08 -7.36 9.43
CA ARG A 299 -29.41 -7.91 9.16
C ARG A 299 -30.33 -6.72 8.87
N ALA A 300 -30.77 -6.57 7.62
CA ALA A 300 -31.86 -5.65 7.30
C ALA A 300 -33.07 -6.13 8.11
N GLY A 301 -33.43 -5.37 9.15
CA GLY A 301 -34.72 -5.53 9.80
C GLY A 301 -35.84 -5.28 8.78
N PRO A 302 -37.05 -5.80 9.03
CA PRO A 302 -38.19 -5.51 8.16
C PRO A 302 -38.58 -4.03 8.34
N GLY A 303 -37.98 -3.16 7.54
CA GLY A 303 -38.12 -1.70 7.53
C GLY A 303 -36.90 -1.08 6.85
N GLY A 304 -37.07 -0.49 5.66
CA GLY A 304 -35.98 -0.16 4.73
C GLY A 304 -34.86 0.77 5.25
N ASP A 305 -33.71 0.73 4.56
CA ASP A 305 -32.67 1.77 4.38
C ASP A 305 -32.31 2.79 5.48
N GLN A 306 -32.56 2.51 6.76
CA GLN A 306 -32.15 3.43 7.82
C GLN A 306 -30.68 3.21 8.24
N ARG A 307 -29.73 3.56 7.36
CA ARG A 307 -28.28 3.65 7.65
C ARG A 307 -27.90 4.89 8.49
N GLY A 308 -28.89 5.51 9.13
CA GLY A 308 -28.79 6.72 9.91
C GLY A 308 -30.14 7.40 10.05
N SER A 309 -30.21 8.37 10.95
CA SER A 309 -31.40 9.15 11.24
C SER A 309 -31.01 10.55 11.70
N TYR A 310 -31.95 11.46 11.68
CA TYR A 310 -31.80 12.73 12.39
C TYR A 310 -33.10 13.11 13.06
N GLU A 311 -32.96 13.74 14.23
CA GLU A 311 -34.08 14.22 15.03
C GLU A 311 -33.83 15.67 15.42
N ARG A 312 -34.91 16.44 15.51
CA ARG A 312 -34.85 17.84 15.94
C ARG A 312 -35.77 18.04 17.14
N ALA A 313 -35.19 18.44 18.26
CA ALA A 313 -35.89 18.78 19.50
C ALA A 313 -35.60 20.23 19.87
N GLY A 314 -36.47 21.15 19.45
CA GLY A 314 -36.24 22.60 19.62
C GLY A 314 -35.05 23.09 18.81
N ASP A 315 -34.03 23.64 19.50
CA ASP A 315 -32.77 24.10 18.90
C ASP A 315 -31.73 22.97 18.75
N GLN A 316 -31.98 21.81 19.37
CA GLN A 316 -31.08 20.68 19.32
C GLN A 316 -31.35 19.82 18.08
N ILE A 317 -30.29 19.46 17.36
CA ILE A 317 -30.33 18.51 16.25
C ILE A 317 -29.41 17.35 16.59
N THR A 318 -29.94 16.13 16.51
CA THR A 318 -29.16 14.89 16.69
C THR A 318 -29.06 14.20 15.35
N VAL A 319 -27.85 13.76 14.98
CA VAL A 319 -27.58 13.09 13.71
C VAL A 319 -26.84 11.79 13.98
N THR A 320 -27.42 10.68 13.53
CA THR A 320 -26.85 9.34 13.66
C THR A 320 -26.49 8.81 12.29
N GLY A 321 -25.31 8.21 12.14
CA GLY A 321 -24.88 7.63 10.88
C GLY A 321 -23.83 6.53 11.01
N ALA A 322 -23.75 5.71 9.96
CA ALA A 322 -22.79 4.62 9.80
C ALA A 322 -22.01 4.78 8.49
N GLY A 323 -20.87 4.10 8.37
CA GLY A 323 -20.02 4.09 7.17
C GLY A 323 -18.68 4.80 7.41
N ASP A 324 -18.07 5.34 6.37
CA ASP A 324 -16.90 6.19 6.55
C ASP A 324 -16.82 7.24 5.44
N ILE A 325 -16.14 8.34 5.73
CA ILE A 325 -15.73 9.36 4.76
C ILE A 325 -14.20 9.47 4.81
N ALA A 326 -13.53 8.71 3.95
CA ALA A 326 -12.07 8.56 3.96
C ALA A 326 -11.53 7.97 2.64
N PRO A 327 -10.20 7.98 2.39
CA PRO A 327 -9.61 7.26 1.27
C PRO A 327 -9.77 5.76 1.45
N ALA A 328 -10.00 5.03 0.36
CA ALA A 328 -10.03 3.58 0.39
C ALA A 328 -8.58 3.06 0.48
N VAL A 329 -8.35 2.11 1.39
CA VAL A 329 -7.07 1.40 1.55
C VAL A 329 -7.29 -0.11 1.50
N PRO A 330 -6.26 -0.91 1.16
CA PRO A 330 -6.38 -2.36 1.13
C PRO A 330 -6.76 -2.90 2.51
N GLY A 331 -7.63 -3.91 2.55
CA GLY A 331 -8.03 -4.57 3.81
C GLY A 331 -8.92 -3.72 4.72
N MET A 332 -9.46 -2.61 4.24
CA MET A 332 -10.38 -1.76 5.00
C MET A 332 -11.74 -2.44 5.21
N SER A 333 -12.13 -2.65 6.47
CA SER A 333 -13.40 -3.33 6.85
C SER A 333 -14.66 -2.62 6.41
N SER A 334 -14.59 -1.30 6.16
CA SER A 334 -15.72 -0.49 5.70
C SER A 334 -15.86 -0.44 4.16
N SER A 335 -14.95 -1.10 3.43
CA SER A 335 -15.00 -1.16 1.97
C SER A 335 -16.20 -2.00 1.50
N PRO A 336 -17.06 -1.49 0.59
CA PRO A 336 -18.18 -2.23 0.02
C PRO A 336 -17.76 -3.37 -0.91
N ALA A 337 -16.50 -3.42 -1.34
CA ALA A 337 -15.97 -4.44 -2.24
C ALA A 337 -14.59 -4.91 -1.77
N PRO A 338 -14.18 -6.17 -2.06
CA PRO A 338 -12.80 -6.60 -1.89
C PRO A 338 -11.89 -5.71 -2.73
N THR A 339 -10.88 -5.15 -2.07
CA THR A 339 -9.90 -4.25 -2.67
C THR A 339 -8.57 -4.96 -2.84
N ALA A 340 -7.91 -4.69 -3.96
CA ALA A 340 -6.55 -5.16 -4.22
C ALA A 340 -5.64 -3.98 -4.51
N ALA A 341 -4.38 -4.09 -4.08
CA ALA A 341 -3.31 -3.18 -4.42
C ALA A 341 -2.48 -3.71 -5.60
N VAL A 342 -1.62 -2.88 -6.18
CA VAL A 342 -0.77 -3.32 -7.30
C VAL A 342 0.24 -4.36 -6.83
N GLU A 343 0.80 -4.17 -5.63
CA GLU A 343 1.78 -5.03 -4.98
C GLU A 343 1.25 -6.43 -4.64
N ASP A 344 -0.06 -6.63 -4.51
CA ASP A 344 -0.64 -7.96 -4.25
C ASP A 344 -0.34 -8.95 -5.38
N HIS A 345 -0.17 -8.46 -6.61
CA HIS A 345 0.18 -9.26 -7.78
C HIS A 345 1.68 -9.64 -7.83
N LEU A 346 2.49 -9.13 -6.89
CA LEU A 346 3.94 -9.34 -6.83
C LEU A 346 4.34 -10.46 -5.86
N ALA A 347 3.40 -11.20 -5.30
CA ALA A 347 3.70 -12.32 -4.38
C ALA A 347 4.72 -13.33 -4.96
N GLY A 348 4.69 -13.56 -6.27
CA GLY A 348 5.63 -14.45 -6.97
C GLY A 348 7.08 -13.95 -7.02
N VAL A 349 7.33 -12.64 -6.82
CA VAL A 349 8.67 -12.04 -6.78
C VAL A 349 9.54 -12.72 -5.73
N PHE A 350 8.97 -13.10 -4.59
CA PHE A 350 9.72 -13.73 -3.51
C PHE A 350 10.37 -15.06 -3.92
N LEU A 351 9.61 -15.92 -4.61
CA LEU A 351 10.08 -17.23 -5.09
C LEU A 351 11.00 -17.07 -6.31
N GLY A 352 10.66 -16.18 -7.25
CA GLY A 352 11.52 -15.85 -8.37
C GLY A 352 12.88 -15.29 -7.93
N LEU A 353 12.88 -14.42 -6.90
CA LEU A 353 14.09 -13.83 -6.33
C LEU A 353 15.05 -14.90 -5.81
N ILE A 354 14.56 -15.94 -5.11
CA ILE A 354 15.40 -17.03 -4.62
C ILE A 354 16.10 -17.73 -5.79
N THR A 355 15.37 -18.06 -6.86
CA THR A 355 15.95 -18.67 -8.06
C THR A 355 17.01 -17.77 -8.71
N LEU A 356 16.74 -16.47 -8.83
CA LEU A 356 17.65 -15.51 -9.46
C LEU A 356 18.90 -15.24 -8.60
N VAL A 357 18.77 -15.22 -7.27
CA VAL A 357 19.90 -15.18 -6.32
C VAL A 357 20.78 -16.43 -6.46
N VAL A 358 20.18 -17.61 -6.62
CA VAL A 358 20.91 -18.87 -6.84
C VAL A 358 21.73 -18.80 -8.14
N VAL A 359 21.12 -18.34 -9.23
CA VAL A 359 21.79 -18.12 -10.53
C VAL A 359 22.97 -17.17 -10.37
N ALA A 360 22.78 -16.03 -9.71
CA ALA A 360 23.81 -15.02 -9.55
C ALA A 360 24.99 -15.50 -8.68
N ALA A 361 24.72 -16.17 -7.55
CA ALA A 361 25.75 -16.74 -6.70
C ALA A 361 26.54 -17.86 -7.40
N MET A 362 25.85 -18.70 -8.19
CA MET A 362 26.51 -19.74 -8.97
C MET A 362 27.30 -19.13 -10.14
N PHE A 363 26.86 -18.03 -10.77
CA PHE A 363 27.61 -17.35 -11.84
C PHE A 363 28.97 -16.85 -11.35
N ALA A 364 29.03 -16.39 -10.10
CA ALA A 364 30.28 -16.06 -9.42
C ALA A 364 31.14 -17.29 -9.08
N THR A 365 30.51 -18.33 -8.54
CA THR A 365 31.24 -19.48 -7.94
C THR A 365 31.59 -20.59 -8.93
N ALA A 366 30.96 -20.62 -10.11
CA ALA A 366 31.21 -21.64 -11.13
C ALA A 366 32.66 -21.64 -11.66
N GLU A 367 33.31 -20.47 -11.70
CA GLU A 367 34.70 -20.36 -12.11
C GLU A 367 35.65 -20.93 -11.05
N TYR A 368 35.35 -20.70 -9.77
CA TYR A 368 36.12 -21.25 -8.65
C TYR A 368 36.04 -22.77 -8.62
N ARG A 369 34.84 -23.33 -8.86
CA ARG A 369 34.63 -24.78 -8.90
C ARG A 369 35.41 -25.46 -10.03
N ARG A 370 35.59 -24.79 -11.17
CA ARG A 370 36.29 -25.33 -12.35
C ARG A 370 37.78 -24.95 -12.40
N GLY A 371 38.30 -24.24 -11.40
CA GLY A 371 39.69 -23.73 -11.38
C GLY A 371 39.98 -22.66 -12.44
N LEU A 372 38.96 -22.16 -13.15
CA LEU A 372 39.12 -21.25 -14.29
C LEU A 372 39.45 -19.82 -13.86
N VAL A 373 39.20 -19.46 -12.60
CA VAL A 373 39.49 -18.10 -12.07
C VAL A 373 40.94 -17.72 -12.32
N ARG A 374 41.89 -18.64 -12.11
CA ARG A 374 43.33 -18.40 -12.33
C ARG A 374 43.63 -18.02 -13.78
N VAL A 375 43.00 -18.68 -14.74
CA VAL A 375 43.19 -18.40 -16.18
C VAL A 375 42.63 -17.04 -16.56
N THR A 376 41.43 -16.70 -16.09
CA THR A 376 40.82 -15.37 -16.32
C THR A 376 41.62 -14.24 -15.69
N LEU A 377 42.16 -14.44 -14.48
CA LEU A 377 42.97 -13.42 -13.80
C LEU A 377 44.40 -13.34 -14.37
N ALA A 378 44.95 -14.43 -14.90
CA ALA A 378 46.25 -14.43 -15.58
C ALA A 378 46.18 -13.72 -16.94
N ALA A 379 45.08 -13.88 -17.67
CA ALA A 379 44.87 -13.20 -18.94
C ALA A 379 44.59 -11.69 -18.78
N MET A 380 44.22 -11.24 -17.57
CA MET A 380 43.71 -9.88 -17.34
C MET A 380 44.24 -9.23 -16.05
N PRO A 381 45.14 -8.23 -16.15
CA PRO A 381 45.82 -7.66 -14.97
C PRO A 381 44.89 -6.87 -14.03
N ASN A 382 43.73 -6.38 -14.50
CA ASN A 382 42.81 -5.56 -13.71
C ASN A 382 41.66 -6.36 -13.09
N ARG A 383 41.94 -7.07 -11.99
CA ARG A 383 40.99 -7.95 -11.27
C ARG A 383 39.64 -7.29 -10.93
N GLY A 384 39.64 -5.99 -10.64
CA GLY A 384 38.41 -5.24 -10.33
C GLY A 384 37.48 -4.99 -11.53
N ARG A 385 38.03 -4.85 -12.73
CA ARG A 385 37.22 -4.64 -13.94
C ARG A 385 36.42 -5.88 -14.30
N VAL A 386 36.91 -7.07 -13.97
CA VAL A 386 36.19 -8.34 -14.15
C VAL A 386 35.01 -8.43 -13.22
N LEU A 387 35.21 -8.13 -11.94
CA LEU A 387 34.12 -8.11 -10.95
C LEU A 387 33.03 -7.12 -11.36
N ALA A 388 33.40 -5.91 -11.77
CA ALA A 388 32.46 -4.90 -12.24
C ALA A 388 31.72 -5.37 -13.50
N ALA A 389 32.41 -5.95 -14.49
CA ALA A 389 31.77 -6.48 -15.70
C ALA A 389 30.76 -7.59 -15.38
N LYS A 390 31.11 -8.52 -14.47
CA LYS A 390 30.21 -9.58 -14.01
C LYS A 390 28.99 -9.04 -13.28
N ALA A 391 29.18 -8.07 -12.38
CA ALA A 391 28.10 -7.40 -11.65
C ALA A 391 27.14 -6.68 -12.61
N VAL A 392 27.66 -5.96 -13.59
CA VAL A 392 26.83 -5.28 -14.61
C VAL A 392 26.08 -6.30 -15.48
N VAL A 393 26.74 -7.37 -15.93
CA VAL A 393 26.09 -8.41 -16.74
C VAL A 393 24.96 -9.11 -15.98
N ILE A 394 25.20 -9.58 -14.75
CA ILE A 394 24.16 -10.27 -13.98
C ILE A 394 23.04 -9.32 -13.58
N GLY A 395 23.37 -8.10 -13.17
CA GLY A 395 22.40 -7.08 -12.81
C GLY A 395 21.51 -6.71 -14.00
N ALA A 396 22.09 -6.47 -15.17
CA ALA A 396 21.32 -6.16 -16.38
C ALA A 396 20.46 -7.36 -16.85
N ALA A 397 20.99 -8.58 -16.78
CA ALA A 397 20.25 -9.78 -17.19
C ALA A 397 19.04 -10.04 -16.28
N THR A 398 19.24 -9.95 -14.97
CA THR A 398 18.17 -10.15 -13.98
C THR A 398 17.18 -9.00 -13.97
N PHE A 399 17.64 -7.75 -14.13
CA PHE A 399 16.78 -6.59 -14.33
C PHE A 399 15.85 -6.77 -15.53
N ALA A 400 16.40 -7.14 -16.70
CA ALA A 400 15.60 -7.30 -17.91
C ALA A 400 14.57 -8.43 -17.78
N ALA A 401 14.96 -9.57 -17.20
CA ALA A 401 14.05 -10.69 -16.97
C ALA A 401 12.95 -10.33 -15.95
N ALA A 402 13.32 -9.71 -14.83
CA ALA A 402 12.38 -9.29 -13.80
C ALA A 402 11.44 -8.18 -14.28
N LEU A 403 11.94 -7.22 -15.07
CA LEU A 403 11.12 -6.13 -15.61
C LEU A 403 9.98 -6.66 -16.47
N VAL A 404 10.27 -7.64 -17.34
CA VAL A 404 9.26 -8.28 -18.18
C VAL A 404 8.26 -9.06 -17.34
N ALA A 405 8.75 -9.90 -16.41
CA ALA A 405 7.88 -10.71 -15.55
C ALA A 405 6.98 -9.82 -14.67
N VAL A 406 7.56 -8.85 -13.95
CA VAL A 406 6.80 -7.92 -13.09
C VAL A 406 5.77 -7.12 -13.89
N ALA A 407 6.11 -6.65 -15.09
CA ALA A 407 5.15 -5.98 -15.95
C ALA A 407 3.99 -6.90 -16.36
N ILE A 408 4.27 -8.17 -16.68
CA ILE A 408 3.23 -9.16 -16.98
C ILE A 408 2.37 -9.43 -15.74
N ALA A 409 2.98 -9.68 -14.59
CA ALA A 409 2.28 -9.94 -13.33
C ALA A 409 1.33 -8.79 -12.95
N VAL A 410 1.78 -7.53 -13.05
CA VAL A 410 0.92 -6.37 -12.77
C VAL A 410 -0.17 -6.20 -13.83
N LEU A 411 0.17 -6.21 -15.12
CA LEU A 411 -0.81 -5.92 -16.18
C LEU A 411 -1.86 -7.03 -16.33
N MET A 412 -1.45 -8.29 -16.19
CA MET A 412 -2.35 -9.43 -16.31
C MET A 412 -3.07 -9.69 -14.99
N GLY A 413 -2.37 -9.60 -13.86
CA GLY A 413 -2.96 -9.74 -12.54
C GLY A 413 -4.07 -8.72 -12.31
N THR A 414 -3.85 -7.44 -12.63
CA THR A 414 -4.90 -6.42 -12.49
C THR A 414 -6.11 -6.67 -13.39
N ARG A 415 -5.94 -7.27 -14.57
CA ARG A 415 -7.06 -7.68 -15.43
C ARG A 415 -7.85 -8.81 -14.79
N ILE A 416 -7.16 -9.86 -14.34
CA ILE A 416 -7.75 -11.03 -13.69
C ILE A 416 -8.52 -10.60 -12.43
N SER A 417 -7.88 -9.85 -11.53
CA SER A 417 -8.52 -9.32 -10.31
C SER A 417 -9.78 -8.55 -10.61
N ARG A 418 -9.75 -7.69 -11.63
CA ARG A 418 -10.94 -6.94 -12.03
C ARG A 418 -12.02 -7.87 -12.56
N ASP A 419 -11.70 -8.83 -13.43
CA ASP A 419 -12.69 -9.78 -13.98
C ASP A 419 -13.33 -10.63 -12.87
N GLU A 420 -12.55 -10.96 -11.84
CA GLU A 420 -12.95 -11.71 -10.64
C GLU A 420 -13.68 -10.87 -9.58
N GLY A 421 -13.92 -9.58 -9.84
CA GLY A 421 -14.72 -8.71 -8.97
C GLY A 421 -13.94 -7.96 -7.89
N SER A 422 -12.62 -8.12 -7.82
CA SER A 422 -11.77 -7.32 -6.95
C SER A 422 -11.52 -5.93 -7.53
N TYR A 423 -11.77 -4.90 -6.72
CA TYR A 423 -11.52 -3.53 -7.11
C TYR A 423 -10.03 -3.19 -6.89
N VAL A 424 -9.28 -3.08 -7.99
CA VAL A 424 -7.87 -2.65 -7.93
C VAL A 424 -7.82 -1.14 -7.69
N LEU A 425 -7.24 -0.74 -6.55
CA LEU A 425 -7.15 0.66 -6.16
C LEU A 425 -6.33 1.46 -7.18
N PRO A 426 -6.86 2.60 -7.68
CA PRO A 426 -6.18 3.39 -8.68
C PRO A 426 -4.91 4.03 -8.09
N VAL A 427 -3.81 3.90 -8.83
CA VAL A 427 -2.53 4.53 -8.51
C VAL A 427 -2.11 5.45 -9.66
N SER A 428 -1.29 6.45 -9.36
CA SER A 428 -0.75 7.32 -10.40
C SER A 428 0.17 6.54 -11.35
N GLY A 429 0.19 6.89 -12.64
CA GLY A 429 1.08 6.26 -13.61
C GLY A 429 2.57 6.25 -13.18
N PRO A 430 3.12 7.34 -12.62
CA PRO A 430 4.48 7.33 -12.06
C PRO A 430 4.66 6.34 -10.90
N THR A 431 3.65 6.15 -10.05
CA THR A 431 3.68 5.16 -8.96
C THR A 431 3.70 3.74 -9.53
N GLU A 432 2.85 3.44 -10.51
CA GLU A 432 2.81 2.13 -11.17
C GLU A 432 4.14 1.80 -11.84
N VAL A 433 4.71 2.75 -12.59
CA VAL A 433 6.03 2.60 -13.21
C VAL A 433 7.12 2.42 -12.16
N ARG A 434 7.06 3.14 -11.03
CA ARG A 434 8.01 2.96 -9.93
C ARG A 434 7.91 1.55 -9.35
N VAL A 435 6.72 1.01 -9.13
CA VAL A 435 6.55 -0.35 -8.61
C VAL A 435 7.16 -1.34 -9.60
N ILE A 436 6.79 -1.28 -10.88
CA ILE A 436 7.29 -2.22 -11.90
C ILE A 436 8.81 -2.16 -12.07
N VAL A 437 9.35 -0.97 -12.32
CA VAL A 437 10.80 -0.79 -12.53
C VAL A 437 11.58 -0.98 -11.23
N GLY A 438 11.03 -0.53 -10.11
CA GLY A 438 11.62 -0.62 -8.78
C GLY A 438 11.76 -2.06 -8.30
N THR A 439 10.75 -2.90 -8.49
CA THR A 439 10.85 -4.34 -8.21
C THR A 439 11.90 -5.01 -9.08
N ALA A 440 11.97 -4.66 -10.38
CA ALA A 440 13.02 -5.17 -11.25
C ALA A 440 14.43 -4.73 -10.79
N LEU A 441 14.58 -3.49 -10.32
CA LEU A 441 15.82 -2.97 -9.72
C LEU A 441 16.16 -3.71 -8.42
N LEU A 442 15.18 -3.98 -7.56
CA LEU A 442 15.36 -4.76 -6.34
C LEU A 442 15.93 -6.13 -6.65
N VAL A 443 15.34 -6.86 -7.59
CA VAL A 443 15.83 -8.18 -8.02
C VAL A 443 17.26 -8.10 -8.56
N ALA A 444 17.55 -7.08 -9.36
CA ALA A 444 18.88 -6.86 -9.92
C ALA A 444 19.95 -6.58 -8.86
N VAL A 445 19.65 -5.73 -7.87
CA VAL A 445 20.58 -5.41 -6.78
C VAL A 445 20.78 -6.62 -5.87
N CYS A 446 19.73 -7.40 -5.58
CA CYS A 446 19.85 -8.66 -4.85
C CYS A 446 20.73 -9.67 -5.60
N ALA A 447 20.62 -9.77 -6.93
CA ALA A 447 21.50 -10.61 -7.74
C ALA A 447 22.96 -10.14 -7.68
N VAL A 448 23.21 -8.83 -7.71
CA VAL A 448 24.56 -8.27 -7.55
C VAL A 448 25.13 -8.55 -6.15
N LEU A 449 24.31 -8.42 -5.11
CA LEU A 449 24.68 -8.78 -3.74
C LEU A 449 25.04 -10.27 -3.64
N ALA A 450 24.23 -11.15 -4.25
CA ALA A 450 24.48 -12.58 -4.30
C ALA A 450 25.79 -12.93 -5.00
N LEU A 451 26.08 -12.25 -6.11
CA LEU A 451 27.34 -12.37 -6.83
C LEU A 451 28.51 -11.95 -5.94
N ALA A 452 28.42 -10.80 -5.25
CA ALA A 452 29.47 -10.30 -4.38
C ALA A 452 29.77 -11.27 -3.22
N VAL A 453 28.74 -11.77 -2.55
CA VAL A 453 28.87 -12.78 -1.49
C VAL A 453 29.45 -14.09 -2.05
N GLY A 454 29.07 -14.49 -3.27
CA GLY A 454 29.66 -15.62 -3.99
C GLY A 454 31.17 -15.50 -4.16
N VAL A 455 31.66 -14.31 -4.52
CA VAL A 455 33.10 -14.02 -4.65
C VAL A 455 33.80 -14.03 -3.28
N ILE A 456 33.16 -13.50 -2.23
CA ILE A 456 33.71 -13.46 -0.87
C ILE A 456 33.91 -14.88 -0.31
N LEU A 457 32.89 -15.72 -0.42
CA LEU A 457 32.87 -17.06 0.19
C LEU A 457 33.54 -18.13 -0.68
N ARG A 458 33.63 -17.94 -2.00
CA ARG A 458 34.17 -18.90 -2.98
C ARG A 458 33.46 -20.28 -2.95
N ARG A 459 32.32 -20.39 -2.27
CA ARG A 459 31.51 -21.60 -2.10
C ARG A 459 30.07 -21.30 -2.48
N GLY A 460 29.56 -21.99 -3.50
CA GLY A 460 28.22 -21.75 -4.05
C GLY A 460 27.11 -21.92 -3.01
N ALA A 461 27.05 -23.06 -2.34
CA ALA A 461 26.00 -23.37 -1.35
C ALA A 461 26.01 -22.36 -0.17
N GLY A 462 27.19 -22.03 0.36
CA GLY A 462 27.31 -21.07 1.46
C GLY A 462 26.89 -19.65 1.06
N ALA A 463 27.19 -19.23 -0.18
CA ALA A 463 26.79 -17.92 -0.68
C ALA A 463 25.29 -17.81 -0.89
N VAL A 464 24.67 -18.83 -1.47
CA VAL A 464 23.21 -18.88 -1.63
C VAL A 464 22.54 -18.84 -0.25
N ALA A 465 22.96 -19.70 0.67
CA ALA A 465 22.39 -19.75 2.02
C ALA A 465 22.53 -18.40 2.75
N ALA A 466 23.71 -17.77 2.70
CA ALA A 466 23.93 -16.49 3.37
C ALA A 466 23.04 -15.37 2.82
N VAL A 467 22.84 -15.30 1.50
CA VAL A 467 22.05 -14.24 0.87
C VAL A 467 20.56 -14.49 1.06
N VAL A 468 20.11 -15.73 0.89
CA VAL A 468 18.72 -16.11 1.14
C VAL A 468 18.38 -15.83 2.61
N VAL A 469 19.17 -16.32 3.56
CA VAL A 469 18.93 -16.02 4.99
C VAL A 469 19.03 -14.52 5.28
N GLY A 470 19.97 -13.79 4.66
CA GLY A 470 20.11 -12.35 4.87
C GLY A 470 18.98 -11.47 4.32
N ILE A 471 18.15 -11.98 3.40
CA ILE A 471 17.05 -11.25 2.75
C ILE A 471 15.69 -11.84 3.16
N VAL A 472 15.50 -13.14 2.89
CA VAL A 472 14.23 -13.87 3.03
C VAL A 472 13.83 -14.00 4.49
N LEU A 473 14.75 -14.35 5.38
CA LEU A 473 14.40 -14.51 6.80
C LEU A 473 13.95 -13.19 7.44
N PRO A 474 14.67 -12.05 7.29
CA PRO A 474 14.19 -10.75 7.75
C PRO A 474 12.84 -10.33 7.16
N TYR A 475 12.62 -10.58 5.86
CA TYR A 475 11.33 -10.32 5.23
C TYR A 475 10.21 -11.14 5.89
N LEU A 476 10.41 -12.46 6.05
CA LEU A 476 9.43 -13.33 6.70
C LEU A 476 9.18 -12.93 8.16
N LEU A 477 10.22 -12.55 8.90
CA LEU A 477 10.07 -12.05 10.28
C LEU A 477 9.33 -10.70 10.35
N GLY A 478 9.37 -9.91 9.28
CA GLY A 478 8.65 -8.64 9.19
C GLY A 478 7.19 -8.78 8.75
N VAL A 479 6.89 -9.75 7.88
CA VAL A 479 5.53 -10.02 7.38
C VAL A 479 4.76 -10.93 8.32
N VAL A 480 5.40 -11.99 8.82
CA VAL A 480 4.75 -12.93 9.75
C VAL A 480 4.71 -12.29 11.14
N PRO A 481 3.56 -12.32 11.83
CA PRO A 481 3.40 -11.77 13.17
C PRO A 481 4.02 -12.68 14.25
N ALA A 482 5.28 -13.05 14.07
CA ALA A 482 6.07 -13.84 15.00
C ALA A 482 6.81 -12.97 16.03
N LEU A 483 6.92 -11.67 15.79
CA LEU A 483 7.65 -10.70 16.61
C LEU A 483 6.77 -9.50 16.97
N PRO A 484 7.04 -8.81 18.09
CA PRO A 484 6.40 -7.53 18.41
C PRO A 484 6.57 -6.51 17.26
N VAL A 485 5.60 -5.62 17.08
CA VAL A 485 5.56 -4.61 16.00
C VAL A 485 6.88 -3.84 15.89
N GLU A 486 7.42 -3.37 17.02
CA GLU A 486 8.68 -2.62 17.06
C GLU A 486 9.87 -3.42 16.53
N ALA A 487 9.92 -4.71 16.84
CA ALA A 487 10.98 -5.60 16.36
C ALA A 487 10.84 -5.87 14.85
N ARG A 488 9.61 -6.05 14.35
CA ARG A 488 9.34 -6.19 12.90
C ARG A 488 9.81 -4.96 12.14
N GLU A 489 9.43 -3.78 12.61
CA GLU A 489 9.86 -2.51 11.99
C GLU A 489 11.38 -2.36 12.02
N TRP A 490 12.02 -2.66 13.13
CA TRP A 490 13.47 -2.56 13.25
C TRP A 490 14.19 -3.48 12.26
N VAL A 491 13.77 -4.76 12.17
CA VAL A 491 14.32 -5.73 11.23
C VAL A 491 14.17 -5.25 9.79
N LEU A 492 12.99 -4.75 9.41
CA LEU A 492 12.73 -4.23 8.06
C LEU A 492 13.42 -2.89 7.78
N ARG A 493 13.91 -2.17 8.79
CA ARG A 493 14.64 -0.91 8.63
C ARG A 493 16.13 -1.12 8.39
N VAL A 494 16.72 -2.14 9.02
CA VAL A 494 18.19 -2.34 9.02
C VAL A 494 18.68 -3.42 8.06
N THR A 495 17.84 -4.36 7.67
CA THR A 495 18.26 -5.50 6.83
C THR A 495 18.09 -5.21 5.33
N PRO A 496 18.73 -5.99 4.44
CA PRO A 496 18.46 -5.92 2.99
C PRO A 496 16.98 -6.05 2.60
N ALA A 497 16.13 -6.65 3.45
CA ALA A 497 14.69 -6.73 3.23
C ALA A 497 13.99 -5.36 3.19
N ALA A 498 14.64 -4.30 3.71
CA ALA A 498 14.21 -2.91 3.54
C ALA A 498 13.95 -2.55 2.06
N GLY A 499 14.64 -3.20 1.12
CA GLY A 499 14.47 -2.96 -0.31
C GLY A 499 13.04 -3.18 -0.81
N PHE A 500 12.27 -4.09 -0.20
CA PHE A 500 10.89 -4.41 -0.60
C PHE A 500 9.94 -3.22 -0.41
N ALA A 501 10.32 -2.20 0.36
CA ALA A 501 9.58 -0.94 0.42
C ALA A 501 9.37 -0.28 -0.95
N ILE A 502 10.21 -0.60 -1.95
CA ILE A 502 10.05 -0.07 -3.31
C ILE A 502 8.70 -0.44 -3.95
N GLU A 503 8.07 -1.51 -3.48
CA GLU A 503 6.81 -2.07 -4.00
C GLU A 503 5.58 -1.34 -3.47
N GLN A 504 5.69 -0.59 -2.36
CA GLN A 504 4.56 0.12 -1.77
C GLN A 504 3.93 1.07 -2.78
N SER A 505 2.63 0.96 -3.02
CA SER A 505 1.93 1.84 -3.97
C SER A 505 0.96 2.80 -3.28
N ILE A 506 0.40 2.41 -2.14
CA ILE A 506 -0.63 3.17 -1.42
C ILE A 506 -0.03 3.85 -0.19
N PRO A 507 -0.27 5.17 0.00
CA PRO A 507 0.21 5.88 1.17
C PRO A 507 -0.60 5.52 2.41
N ARG A 508 0.04 5.57 3.58
CA ARG A 508 -0.63 5.47 4.87
C ARG A 508 -1.40 6.76 5.18
N TYR A 509 -2.67 6.62 5.55
CA TYR A 509 -3.51 7.73 6.01
C TYR A 509 -3.74 7.64 7.51
N ALA A 510 -3.38 8.69 8.25
CA ALA A 510 -3.54 8.71 9.71
C ALA A 510 -5.02 8.68 10.12
N GLN A 511 -5.89 9.24 9.28
CA GLN A 511 -7.33 9.35 9.48
C GLN A 511 -8.15 8.11 9.11
N VAL A 512 -7.47 6.97 8.92
CA VAL A 512 -8.07 5.70 8.53
C VAL A 512 -7.60 4.61 9.49
N THR A 513 -8.54 3.90 10.12
CA THR A 513 -8.22 2.68 10.86
C THR A 513 -8.08 1.53 9.87
N ALA A 514 -6.84 1.06 9.64
CA ALA A 514 -6.55 -0.09 8.81
C ALA A 514 -5.29 -0.81 9.31
N GLU A 515 -5.09 -2.03 8.84
CA GLU A 515 -3.87 -2.80 9.12
C GLU A 515 -2.72 -2.25 8.28
N TYR A 516 -1.90 -1.40 8.90
CA TYR A 516 -0.73 -0.78 8.28
C TYR A 516 0.54 -1.60 8.51
N SER A 517 0.55 -2.84 7.99
CA SER A 517 1.69 -3.75 8.11
C SER A 517 2.17 -4.29 6.76
N PRO A 518 3.37 -4.88 6.71
CA PRO A 518 3.88 -5.55 5.51
C PRO A 518 2.95 -6.70 5.08
N PRO A 519 2.84 -6.99 3.78
CA PRO A 519 3.68 -6.50 2.69
C PRO A 519 3.25 -5.14 2.10
N ALA A 520 2.07 -4.60 2.45
CA ALA A 520 1.59 -3.34 1.89
C ALA A 520 2.32 -2.11 2.48
N TYR A 521 2.69 -2.16 3.76
CA TYR A 521 3.28 -1.03 4.47
C TYR A 521 4.61 -1.37 5.14
N PHE A 522 5.68 -0.74 4.64
CA PHE A 522 7.03 -0.78 5.19
C PHE A 522 7.34 0.47 6.02
N PRO A 523 8.26 0.37 7.01
CA PRO A 523 8.63 1.48 7.89
C PRO A 523 9.49 2.56 7.20
N LEU A 524 10.05 2.27 6.02
CA LEU A 524 10.86 3.20 5.24
C LEU A 524 10.11 3.60 3.98
N SER A 525 10.36 4.83 3.49
CA SER A 525 9.86 5.22 2.17
C SER A 525 10.45 4.35 1.06
N PRO A 526 9.78 4.21 -0.09
CA PRO A 526 10.18 3.30 -1.17
C PRO A 526 11.66 3.42 -1.58
N TRP A 527 12.12 4.65 -1.80
CA TRP A 527 13.50 4.91 -2.18
C TRP A 527 14.50 4.79 -1.03
N ALA A 528 14.09 5.10 0.21
CA ALA A 528 14.95 4.93 1.38
C ALA A 528 15.22 3.46 1.67
N GLY A 529 14.19 2.61 1.60
CA GLY A 529 14.34 1.17 1.74
C GLY A 529 15.22 0.55 0.64
N PHE A 530 15.01 0.96 -0.62
CA PHE A 530 15.88 0.57 -1.73
C PHE A 530 17.34 0.99 -1.53
N ALA A 531 17.59 2.20 -1.00
CA ALA A 531 18.93 2.68 -0.73
C ALA A 531 19.68 1.82 0.33
N VAL A 532 18.97 1.29 1.33
CA VAL A 532 19.56 0.35 2.30
C VAL A 532 20.09 -0.90 1.59
N LEU A 533 19.28 -1.51 0.71
CA LEU A 533 19.70 -2.67 -0.09
C LEU A 533 20.91 -2.34 -0.98
N CYS A 534 20.90 -1.18 -1.65
CA CYS A 534 22.05 -0.71 -2.43
C CYS A 534 23.31 -0.55 -1.56
N GLY A 535 23.18 -0.03 -0.34
CA GLY A 535 24.28 0.09 0.63
C GLY A 535 24.93 -1.26 0.93
N TYR A 536 24.13 -2.29 1.19
CA TYR A 536 24.61 -3.66 1.39
C TYR A 536 25.32 -4.22 0.14
N ALA A 537 24.76 -4.02 -1.05
CA ALA A 537 25.37 -4.46 -2.30
C ALA A 537 26.72 -3.79 -2.56
N VAL A 538 26.82 -2.47 -2.34
CA VAL A 538 28.08 -1.70 -2.49
C VAL A 538 29.10 -2.16 -1.47
N ALA A 539 28.72 -2.33 -0.19
CA ALA A 539 29.60 -2.83 0.85
C ALA A 539 30.14 -4.23 0.51
N ALA A 540 29.28 -5.15 0.08
CA ALA A 540 29.68 -6.49 -0.32
C ALA A 540 30.61 -6.48 -1.54
N LEU A 541 30.33 -5.66 -2.56
CA LEU A 541 31.23 -5.49 -3.72
C LEU A 541 32.59 -4.92 -3.33
N ALA A 542 32.63 -3.95 -2.42
CA ALA A 542 33.87 -3.38 -1.91
C ALA A 542 34.70 -4.45 -1.18
N VAL A 543 34.08 -5.23 -0.30
CA VAL A 543 34.75 -6.35 0.41
C VAL A 543 35.24 -7.40 -0.59
N ALA A 544 34.42 -7.79 -1.57
CA ALA A 544 34.80 -8.73 -2.62
C ALA A 544 36.02 -8.24 -3.41
N TYR A 545 36.05 -6.95 -3.76
CA TYR A 545 37.16 -6.31 -4.46
C TYR A 545 38.45 -6.31 -3.63
N VAL A 546 38.39 -5.97 -2.34
CA VAL A 546 39.56 -6.01 -1.44
C VAL A 546 40.09 -7.44 -1.31
N LEU A 547 39.21 -8.43 -1.14
CA LEU A 547 39.61 -9.83 -1.02
C LEU A 547 40.22 -10.40 -2.32
N LEU A 548 39.74 -10.00 -3.49
CA LEU A 548 40.33 -10.38 -4.79
C LEU A 548 41.76 -9.82 -4.98
N ARG A 549 42.08 -8.70 -4.33
CA ARG A 549 43.42 -8.11 -4.36
C ARG A 549 44.37 -8.75 -3.35
N ARG A 550 43.87 -9.10 -2.17
CA ARG A 550 44.69 -9.59 -1.05
C ARG A 550 44.91 -11.10 -1.07
N ARG A 551 43.95 -11.89 -1.56
CA ARG A 551 44.04 -13.35 -1.57
C ARG A 551 44.53 -13.80 -2.94
N ASP A 552 45.62 -14.56 -2.98
CA ASP A 552 46.00 -15.29 -4.18
C ASP A 552 44.91 -16.29 -4.58
N ALA A 553 44.77 -16.49 -5.89
CA ALA A 553 43.71 -17.27 -6.51
C ALA A 553 43.99 -18.76 -6.49
#